data_AF-A0A2U3KZ77-F1
#
_entry.id   AF-A0A2U3KZ77-F1
#
_cell.length_a   1.000
_cell.length_b   1.000
_cell.length_c   1.000
_cell.angle_alpha   90.00
_cell.angle_beta   90.00
_cell.angle_gamma   90.00
#
_symmetry.space_group_name_H-M   'P 1'
#
loop_
_entity.id
_entity.type
_entity.pdbx_description
1 polymer ?
#
loop_
_entity_poly.entity_id
_entity_poly.type
_entity_poly.pdbx_seq_one_letter_code
_entity_poly.pdbx_strand_id
1 'polypeptide(L)'
;MGLRVRLRADFDISGFSATNQIILLALKKYGMMLADNGSAWYISGAPDSRWDNDDLHNLGKITGSAFEVVDVSSLMVDPNSGQALQSTPPGAWSITKSHNGSFAAGQNGAAYTISVSNSGAGATSGTATVTDTVPSGLTLASMAGPNWNCSANTCTRRDALGPAAAYPPITVTVNVASSAPASLTNQATISGGGAASVMASDPTAISGGLTPMPTVTSLSPVVSAGASQSYVFQFSDAAGWQALSVVNVLINNFLDGRQACYVAYSVPNNVVYLVSDSGAGLLTGLALNGSGATSNSQCTVSGAGSSASGSGSTLVLTLSLSFNPGFAGNKAVYMAARDVVNNSGWQTMGVLGVPPLPAAFPSPIGMSPSSGTAAAATLTFTYQDANSAGNLQTTWALINTALDGRAACYVAYYAPGNQVFLVPDNGMGNQAASMGLSGANRLANSQCTVSEQGSSVVRSGAQIAVSLNISFNAAFVGPKVVWMAAQTLGGAATSGWQALGAWNVPGN
;
A
#
# COMPACT_ATOMS: atom_id res chain seq x y z
N MET A 1 -21.96 -58.92 -12.62
CA MET A 1 -22.95 -57.89 -13.00
C MET A 1 -22.93 -56.79 -11.96
N GLY A 2 -22.80 -55.53 -12.37
CA GLY A 2 -22.83 -54.38 -11.48
C GLY A 2 -23.73 -53.31 -12.08
N LEU A 3 -24.77 -52.88 -11.36
CA LEU A 3 -25.68 -51.83 -11.80
C LEU A 3 -25.30 -50.53 -11.09
N ARG A 4 -25.06 -49.45 -11.84
CA ARG A 4 -24.82 -48.15 -11.21
C ARG A 4 -26.15 -47.55 -10.78
N VAL A 5 -26.28 -47.25 -9.49
CA VAL A 5 -27.44 -46.57 -8.92
C VAL A 5 -27.01 -45.31 -8.19
N ARG A 6 -27.91 -44.34 -8.03
CA ARG A 6 -27.64 -43.09 -7.34
C ARG A 6 -28.77 -42.77 -6.38
N LEU A 7 -28.44 -42.23 -5.21
CA LEU A 7 -29.47 -41.79 -4.27
C LEU A 7 -30.23 -40.63 -4.91
N ARG A 8 -31.56 -40.68 -4.93
CA ARG A 8 -32.33 -39.61 -5.56
C ARG A 8 -32.04 -38.27 -4.90
N ALA A 9 -32.01 -37.21 -5.71
CA ALA A 9 -31.74 -35.87 -5.23
C ALA A 9 -32.77 -35.42 -4.16
N ASP A 10 -34.01 -35.89 -4.27
CA ASP A 10 -35.15 -35.58 -3.40
C ASP A 10 -35.22 -36.38 -2.09
N PHE A 11 -34.36 -37.40 -1.91
CA PHE A 11 -34.35 -38.19 -0.67
C PHE A 11 -33.92 -37.32 0.52
N ASP A 12 -34.75 -37.23 1.56
CA ASP A 12 -34.42 -36.44 2.75
C ASP A 12 -33.34 -37.13 3.59
N ILE A 13 -32.26 -36.39 3.85
CA ILE A 13 -31.09 -36.87 4.62
C ILE A 13 -30.95 -36.17 5.97
N SER A 14 -31.84 -35.22 6.28
CA SER A 14 -31.72 -34.38 7.48
C SER A 14 -31.80 -35.17 8.79
N GLY A 15 -32.47 -36.33 8.78
CA GLY A 15 -32.57 -37.23 9.92
C GLY A 15 -31.34 -38.11 10.19
N PHE A 16 -30.27 -37.99 9.40
CA PHE A 16 -29.01 -38.72 9.60
C PHE A 16 -27.96 -37.83 10.27
N SER A 17 -26.97 -38.45 10.92
CA SER A 17 -25.81 -37.75 11.50
C SER A 17 -25.04 -36.95 10.43
N ALA A 18 -24.27 -35.93 10.85
CA ALA A 18 -23.44 -35.15 9.92
C ALA A 18 -22.47 -36.04 9.11
N THR A 19 -21.92 -37.07 9.77
CA THR A 19 -21.05 -38.08 9.15
C THR A 19 -21.77 -38.87 8.06
N ASN A 20 -22.97 -39.39 8.37
CA ASN A 20 -23.78 -40.12 7.39
C ASN A 20 -24.25 -39.21 6.25
N GLN A 21 -24.57 -37.94 6.52
CA GLN A 21 -24.94 -36.97 5.49
C GLN A 21 -23.83 -36.75 4.46
N ILE A 22 -22.54 -36.78 4.84
CA ILE A 22 -21.42 -36.72 3.88
C ILE A 22 -21.48 -37.90 2.90
N ILE A 23 -21.72 -39.11 3.40
CA ILE A 23 -21.86 -40.31 2.58
C ILE A 23 -23.09 -40.20 1.67
N LEU A 24 -24.23 -39.73 2.20
CA LEU A 24 -25.46 -39.59 1.44
C LEU A 24 -25.37 -38.52 0.35
N LEU A 25 -24.68 -37.41 0.61
CA LEU A 25 -24.36 -36.40 -0.40
C LEU A 25 -23.44 -36.98 -1.49
N ALA A 26 -22.46 -37.81 -1.11
CA ALA A 26 -21.64 -38.53 -2.07
C ALA A 26 -22.47 -39.53 -2.90
N LEU A 27 -23.41 -40.25 -2.28
CA LEU A 27 -24.32 -41.16 -2.98
C LEU A 27 -25.32 -40.42 -3.88
N LYS A 28 -25.72 -39.18 -3.56
CA LYS A 28 -26.51 -38.31 -4.46
C LYS A 28 -25.70 -37.79 -5.63
N LYS A 29 -24.40 -37.51 -5.45
CA LYS A 29 -23.54 -36.92 -6.48
C LYS A 29 -22.91 -37.96 -7.40
N TYR A 30 -22.32 -39.00 -6.82
CA TYR A 30 -21.49 -39.98 -7.51
C TYR A 30 -22.17 -41.34 -7.67
N GLY A 31 -23.13 -41.67 -6.79
CA GLY A 31 -23.81 -42.96 -6.78
C GLY A 31 -22.96 -44.09 -6.20
N MET A 32 -23.43 -45.32 -6.39
CA MET A 32 -22.79 -46.57 -5.97
C MET A 32 -22.98 -47.67 -7.01
N MET A 33 -22.26 -48.77 -6.84
CA MET A 33 -22.42 -49.97 -7.64
C MET A 33 -23.22 -51.01 -6.85
N LEU A 34 -24.35 -51.44 -7.41
CA LEU A 34 -25.15 -52.55 -6.90
C LEU A 34 -24.58 -53.86 -7.44
N ALA A 35 -24.12 -54.73 -6.56
CA ALA A 35 -23.62 -56.05 -6.88
C ALA A 35 -24.72 -57.11 -6.75
N ASP A 36 -24.81 -58.01 -7.74
CA ASP A 36 -25.77 -59.13 -7.81
C ASP A 36 -25.40 -60.34 -6.93
N ASN A 37 -24.69 -60.12 -5.82
CA ASN A 37 -24.35 -61.17 -4.87
C ASN A 37 -24.39 -60.58 -3.45
N GLY A 38 -25.33 -61.03 -2.63
CA GLY A 38 -25.46 -60.60 -1.23
C GLY A 38 -26.89 -60.66 -0.69
N SER A 39 -27.06 -60.13 0.53
CA SER A 39 -28.36 -59.94 1.19
C SER A 39 -29.09 -58.70 0.64
N ALA A 40 -30.41 -58.62 0.86
CA ALA A 40 -31.24 -57.54 0.32
C ALA A 40 -30.78 -56.14 0.77
N TRP A 41 -30.28 -55.32 -0.15
CA TRP A 41 -30.00 -53.89 -0.01
C TRP A 41 -29.04 -53.48 1.13
N TYR A 42 -27.94 -54.21 1.32
CA TYR A 42 -26.87 -53.78 2.22
C TYR A 42 -25.95 -52.76 1.56
N ILE A 43 -25.72 -51.62 2.23
CA ILE A 43 -24.67 -50.67 1.87
C ILE A 43 -23.38 -51.14 2.54
N SER A 44 -22.36 -51.44 1.73
CA SER A 44 -21.03 -51.81 2.21
C SER A 44 -19.98 -50.83 1.69
N GLY A 45 -18.86 -50.73 2.40
CA GLY A 45 -17.74 -49.87 2.07
C GLY A 45 -16.42 -50.49 2.55
N ALA A 46 -15.30 -49.88 2.17
CA ALA A 46 -14.00 -50.30 2.67
C ALA A 46 -13.91 -50.02 4.19
N PRO A 47 -13.45 -50.98 5.00
CA PRO A 47 -13.29 -50.75 6.44
C PRO A 47 -12.22 -49.68 6.68
N ASP A 48 -12.51 -48.74 7.58
CA ASP A 48 -11.56 -47.71 8.01
C ASP A 48 -11.82 -47.38 9.47
N SER A 49 -10.77 -47.32 10.27
CA SER A 49 -10.87 -47.08 11.73
C SER A 49 -11.34 -45.67 12.08
N ARG A 50 -11.42 -44.75 11.11
CA ARG A 50 -11.97 -43.41 11.30
C ARG A 50 -13.49 -43.35 11.26
N TRP A 51 -14.17 -44.45 10.88
CA TRP A 51 -15.63 -44.52 10.91
C TRP A 51 -16.14 -45.06 12.24
N ASP A 52 -17.23 -44.47 12.73
CA ASP A 52 -18.03 -45.04 13.81
C ASP A 52 -19.02 -46.04 13.20
N ASN A 53 -18.75 -47.33 13.38
CA ASN A 53 -19.61 -48.39 12.83
C ASN A 53 -21.01 -48.37 13.43
N ASP A 54 -21.20 -47.97 14.69
CA ASP A 54 -22.53 -47.92 15.32
C ASP A 54 -23.39 -46.83 14.68
N ASP A 55 -22.79 -45.67 14.35
CA ASP A 55 -23.48 -44.62 13.60
C ASP A 55 -23.75 -45.01 12.14
N LEU A 56 -22.81 -45.70 11.47
CA LEU A 56 -22.98 -46.16 10.09
C LEU A 56 -24.13 -47.16 9.93
N HIS A 57 -24.50 -47.93 10.96
CA HIS A 57 -25.65 -48.84 10.90
C HIS A 57 -26.97 -48.11 10.58
N ASN A 58 -27.06 -46.80 10.86
CA ASN A 58 -28.24 -46.01 10.48
C ASN A 58 -28.47 -45.96 8.96
N LEU A 59 -27.43 -46.15 8.13
CA LEU A 59 -27.56 -46.21 6.67
C LEU A 59 -28.40 -47.40 6.20
N GLY A 60 -28.55 -48.46 7.02
CA GLY A 60 -29.42 -49.60 6.74
C GLY A 60 -30.91 -49.26 6.66
N LYS A 61 -31.32 -48.06 7.09
CA LYS A 61 -32.69 -47.56 6.94
C LYS A 61 -33.05 -47.19 5.50
N ILE A 62 -32.06 -47.08 4.63
CA ILE A 62 -32.23 -46.65 3.24
C ILE A 62 -32.54 -47.88 2.39
N THR A 63 -33.73 -47.87 1.79
CA THR A 63 -34.20 -48.98 0.95
C THR A 63 -33.90 -48.71 -0.52
N GLY A 64 -33.97 -49.75 -1.34
CA GLY A 64 -33.74 -49.64 -2.78
C GLY A 64 -34.62 -48.63 -3.50
N SER A 65 -35.83 -48.39 -2.99
CA SER A 65 -36.76 -47.39 -3.52
C SER A 65 -36.30 -45.95 -3.26
N ALA A 66 -35.19 -45.71 -2.57
CA ALA A 66 -34.55 -44.39 -2.46
C ALA A 66 -33.58 -44.11 -3.63
N PHE A 67 -33.22 -45.12 -4.42
CA PHE A 67 -32.24 -45.01 -5.49
C PHE A 67 -32.91 -44.96 -6.87
N GLU A 68 -32.21 -44.34 -7.82
CA GLU A 68 -32.50 -44.36 -9.25
C GLU A 68 -31.37 -45.08 -10.00
N VAL A 69 -31.70 -45.75 -11.10
CA VAL A 69 -30.70 -46.35 -11.99
C VAL A 69 -30.03 -45.26 -12.80
N VAL A 70 -28.69 -45.26 -12.81
CA VAL A 70 -27.91 -44.34 -13.65
C VAL A 70 -27.78 -44.96 -15.03
N ASP A 71 -28.29 -44.26 -16.06
CA ASP A 71 -28.03 -44.63 -17.44
C ASP A 71 -26.54 -44.47 -17.75
N VAL A 72 -25.88 -45.60 -18.05
CA VAL A 72 -24.46 -45.68 -18.40
C VAL A 72 -24.25 -46.10 -19.86
N SER A 73 -25.31 -46.13 -20.68
CA SER A 73 -25.25 -46.55 -22.08
C SER A 73 -24.24 -45.73 -22.90
N SER A 74 -24.12 -44.44 -22.61
CA SER A 74 -23.13 -43.53 -23.24
C SER A 74 -21.68 -43.87 -22.92
N LEU A 75 -21.41 -44.69 -21.91
CA LEU A 75 -20.06 -45.15 -21.55
C LEU A 75 -19.75 -46.52 -22.12
N MET A 76 -20.73 -47.25 -22.65
CA MET A 76 -20.54 -48.62 -23.14
C MET A 76 -19.87 -48.61 -24.52
N VAL A 77 -18.76 -49.34 -24.66
CA VAL A 77 -18.08 -49.48 -25.96
C VAL A 77 -18.70 -50.59 -26.80
N ASP A 78 -18.97 -51.73 -26.19
CA ASP A 78 -19.58 -52.90 -26.83
C ASP A 78 -20.58 -53.56 -25.86
N PRO A 79 -21.82 -53.90 -26.29
CA PRO A 79 -22.84 -54.51 -25.44
C PRO A 79 -22.48 -55.87 -24.81
N ASN A 80 -21.51 -56.59 -25.39
CA ASN A 80 -21.05 -57.90 -24.93
C ASN A 80 -19.70 -57.81 -24.19
N SER A 81 -19.25 -56.62 -23.80
CA SER A 81 -17.99 -56.37 -23.09
C SER A 81 -18.18 -55.55 -21.82
N GLY A 82 -17.28 -55.73 -20.85
CA GLY A 82 -17.17 -54.85 -19.68
C GLY A 82 -16.40 -53.55 -19.96
N GLN A 83 -15.99 -53.29 -21.21
CA GLN A 83 -15.20 -52.11 -21.58
C GLN A 83 -16.06 -50.84 -21.57
N ALA A 84 -15.61 -49.85 -20.80
CA ALA A 84 -16.19 -48.51 -20.77
C ALA A 84 -15.28 -47.48 -21.45
N LEU A 85 -15.86 -46.48 -22.10
CA LEU A 85 -15.18 -45.29 -22.58
C LEU A 85 -14.44 -44.65 -21.41
N GLN A 86 -13.11 -44.67 -21.49
CA GLN A 86 -12.25 -44.03 -20.50
C GLN A 86 -12.26 -42.52 -20.76
N SER A 87 -12.25 -41.71 -19.70
CA SER A 87 -11.96 -40.28 -19.85
C SER A 87 -10.57 -40.15 -20.44
N THR A 88 -10.42 -39.44 -21.57
CA THR A 88 -9.10 -39.07 -22.07
C THR A 88 -8.39 -38.26 -20.98
N PRO A 89 -7.18 -38.65 -20.55
CA PRO A 89 -6.45 -37.86 -19.57
C PRO A 89 -6.30 -36.42 -20.11
N PRO A 90 -6.50 -35.38 -19.30
CA PRO A 90 -6.37 -34.01 -19.79
C PRO A 90 -4.90 -33.70 -20.11
N GLY A 91 -4.69 -32.83 -21.10
CA GLY A 91 -3.43 -32.11 -21.25
C GLY A 91 -3.22 -31.16 -20.06
N ALA A 92 -1.96 -30.81 -19.79
CA ALA A 92 -1.62 -29.82 -18.79
C ALA A 92 -0.47 -28.95 -19.31
N TRP A 93 -0.63 -27.64 -19.27
CA TRP A 93 0.40 -26.74 -19.75
C TRP A 93 1.56 -26.62 -18.75
N SER A 94 2.76 -26.54 -19.28
CA SER A 94 3.95 -26.04 -18.60
C SER A 94 4.58 -24.96 -19.46
N ILE A 95 4.82 -23.79 -18.87
CA ILE A 95 5.38 -22.62 -19.55
C ILE A 95 6.59 -22.10 -18.78
N THR A 96 7.63 -21.69 -19.50
CA THR A 96 8.77 -20.94 -18.95
C THR A 96 9.02 -19.70 -19.79
N LYS A 97 9.55 -18.66 -19.14
CA LYS A 97 9.98 -17.42 -19.76
C LYS A 97 11.36 -17.06 -19.23
N SER A 98 12.29 -16.71 -20.11
CA SER A 98 13.66 -16.37 -19.73
C SER A 98 14.32 -15.38 -20.70
N HIS A 99 15.40 -14.74 -20.26
CA HIS A 99 16.30 -13.92 -21.06
C HIS A 99 17.76 -14.30 -20.77
N ASN A 100 18.70 -13.74 -21.54
CA ASN A 100 20.13 -13.94 -21.34
C ASN A 100 20.80 -12.64 -20.88
N GLY A 101 21.60 -12.71 -19.82
CA GLY A 101 22.35 -11.58 -19.28
C GLY A 101 21.44 -10.51 -18.67
N SER A 102 21.87 -9.25 -18.73
CA SER A 102 21.06 -8.08 -18.36
C SER A 102 20.70 -7.29 -19.62
N PHE A 103 19.57 -6.60 -19.60
CA PHE A 103 19.31 -5.58 -20.62
C PHE A 103 19.95 -4.25 -20.22
N ALA A 104 19.97 -3.27 -21.12
CA ALA A 104 20.46 -1.93 -20.84
C ALA A 104 19.35 -0.88 -21.04
N ALA A 105 19.38 0.19 -20.26
CA ALA A 105 18.46 1.32 -20.45
C ALA A 105 18.64 1.93 -21.86
N GLY A 106 17.54 2.13 -22.57
CA GLY A 106 17.57 2.59 -23.97
C GLY A 106 17.91 1.51 -25.01
N GLN A 107 18.08 0.25 -24.60
CA GLN A 107 18.37 -0.85 -25.53
C GLN A 107 17.17 -1.15 -26.44
N ASN A 108 17.40 -1.19 -27.75
CA ASN A 108 16.42 -1.69 -28.71
C ASN A 108 16.68 -3.17 -29.03
N GLY A 109 15.63 -3.94 -29.23
CA GLY A 109 15.74 -5.33 -29.69
C GLY A 109 16.19 -6.34 -28.61
N ALA A 110 15.92 -6.08 -27.34
CA ALA A 110 16.19 -7.04 -26.26
C ALA A 110 15.21 -8.22 -26.35
N ALA A 111 15.67 -9.45 -26.05
CA ALA A 111 14.91 -10.66 -26.36
C ALA A 111 14.63 -11.54 -25.13
N TYR A 112 13.38 -11.94 -24.98
CA TYR A 112 12.94 -13.04 -24.13
C TYR A 112 12.62 -14.27 -24.96
N THR A 113 12.73 -15.45 -24.34
CA THR A 113 12.31 -16.74 -24.89
C THR A 113 11.17 -17.30 -24.03
N ILE A 114 10.06 -17.68 -24.67
CA ILE A 114 8.95 -18.40 -24.04
C ILE A 114 8.95 -19.84 -24.58
N SER A 115 8.97 -20.81 -23.68
CA SER A 115 8.86 -22.23 -24.01
C SER A 115 7.56 -22.81 -23.43
N VAL A 116 6.81 -23.53 -24.25
CA VAL A 116 5.54 -24.15 -23.87
C VAL A 116 5.62 -25.66 -24.12
N SER A 117 5.22 -26.44 -23.12
CA SER A 117 5.18 -27.90 -23.17
C SER A 117 3.91 -28.44 -22.54
N ASN A 118 3.60 -29.71 -22.83
CA ASN A 118 2.50 -30.44 -22.23
C ASN A 118 3.03 -31.43 -21.19
N SER A 119 2.79 -31.14 -19.91
CA SER A 119 3.13 -32.01 -18.78
C SER A 119 2.00 -32.97 -18.40
N GLY A 120 0.85 -32.90 -19.08
CA GLY A 120 -0.29 -33.77 -18.86
C GLY A 120 -0.15 -35.14 -19.52
N ALA A 121 -0.99 -36.08 -19.08
CA ALA A 121 -0.98 -37.46 -19.59
C ALA A 121 -1.73 -37.64 -20.92
N GLY A 122 -2.50 -36.65 -21.37
CA GLY A 122 -3.15 -36.65 -22.68
C GLY A 122 -2.79 -35.43 -23.53
N ALA A 123 -3.22 -35.45 -24.79
CA ALA A 123 -2.93 -34.39 -25.74
C ALA A 123 -3.76 -33.13 -25.47
N THR A 124 -3.23 -31.96 -25.82
CA THR A 124 -3.99 -30.70 -25.77
C THR A 124 -5.03 -30.66 -26.90
N SER A 125 -6.15 -29.98 -26.69
CA SER A 125 -7.26 -29.89 -27.65
C SER A 125 -7.69 -28.45 -27.94
N GLY A 126 -7.97 -28.13 -29.20
CA GLY A 126 -8.32 -26.76 -29.59
C GLY A 126 -7.11 -25.83 -29.66
N THR A 127 -7.36 -24.51 -29.67
CA THR A 127 -6.31 -23.49 -29.89
C THR A 127 -5.56 -23.21 -28.58
N ALA A 128 -4.23 -23.24 -28.64
CA ALA A 128 -3.32 -22.76 -27.61
C ALA A 128 -3.02 -21.28 -27.86
N THR A 129 -3.11 -20.44 -26.82
CA THR A 129 -2.91 -18.99 -26.90
C THR A 129 -1.92 -18.55 -25.83
N VAL A 130 -0.76 -18.06 -26.27
CA VAL A 130 0.25 -17.41 -25.41
C VAL A 130 0.05 -15.90 -25.47
N THR A 131 -0.07 -15.25 -24.32
CA THR A 131 -0.14 -13.79 -24.20
C THR A 131 0.98 -13.29 -23.31
N ASP A 132 1.74 -12.30 -23.79
CA ASP A 132 2.79 -11.61 -23.04
C ASP A 132 2.24 -10.33 -22.40
N THR A 133 2.58 -10.09 -21.15
CA THR A 133 2.23 -8.90 -20.38
C THR A 133 3.49 -8.09 -20.13
N VAL A 134 3.80 -7.20 -21.07
CA VAL A 134 4.99 -6.35 -21.04
C VAL A 134 4.82 -5.23 -19.99
N PRO A 135 5.70 -5.10 -18.97
CA PRO A 135 5.61 -4.06 -17.95
C PRO A 135 5.94 -2.68 -18.49
N SER A 136 5.51 -1.62 -17.79
CA SER A 136 5.95 -0.26 -18.07
C SER A 136 7.49 -0.15 -17.98
N GLY A 137 8.09 0.63 -18.89
CA GLY A 137 9.54 0.67 -19.08
C GLY A 137 10.05 -0.27 -20.18
N LEU A 138 9.24 -1.23 -20.62
CA LEU A 138 9.44 -2.00 -21.85
C LEU A 138 8.36 -1.68 -22.87
N THR A 139 8.69 -1.69 -24.15
CA THR A 139 7.71 -1.64 -25.24
C THR A 139 7.86 -2.86 -26.13
N LEU A 140 6.77 -3.57 -26.41
CA LEU A 140 6.80 -4.72 -27.30
C LEU A 140 7.15 -4.29 -28.73
N ALA A 141 8.23 -4.85 -29.27
CA ALA A 141 8.61 -4.66 -30.67
C ALA A 141 8.02 -5.76 -31.56
N SER A 142 8.14 -7.02 -31.16
CA SER A 142 7.55 -8.15 -31.89
C SER A 142 7.46 -9.42 -31.03
N MET A 143 6.59 -10.34 -31.45
CA MET A 143 6.60 -11.74 -31.03
C MET A 143 6.64 -12.62 -32.27
N ALA A 144 7.50 -13.62 -32.28
CA ALA A 144 7.61 -14.57 -33.39
C ALA A 144 8.07 -15.94 -32.91
N GLY A 145 7.59 -17.00 -33.54
CA GLY A 145 8.04 -18.37 -33.27
C GLY A 145 7.63 -19.30 -34.41
N PRO A 146 8.36 -20.40 -34.66
CA PRO A 146 8.02 -21.33 -35.74
C PRO A 146 6.61 -21.93 -35.55
N ASN A 147 5.77 -21.80 -36.58
CA ASN A 147 4.37 -22.23 -36.61
C ASN A 147 3.44 -21.58 -35.56
N TRP A 148 3.89 -20.48 -34.94
CA TRP A 148 3.03 -19.62 -34.13
C TRP A 148 2.47 -18.50 -35.00
N ASN A 149 1.16 -18.26 -34.91
CA ASN A 149 0.54 -17.08 -35.51
C ASN A 149 0.49 -15.96 -34.48
N CYS A 150 1.42 -15.01 -34.57
CA CYS A 150 1.60 -13.93 -33.61
C CYS A 150 1.03 -12.61 -34.13
N SER A 151 0.23 -11.94 -33.30
CA SER A 151 -0.31 -10.61 -33.53
C SER A 151 -0.24 -9.82 -32.22
N ALA A 152 0.45 -8.67 -32.26
CA ALA A 152 0.78 -7.87 -31.08
C ALA A 152 1.41 -8.74 -29.97
N ASN A 153 0.83 -8.72 -28.76
CA ASN A 153 1.32 -9.45 -27.60
C ASN A 153 0.77 -10.89 -27.48
N THR A 154 0.15 -11.42 -28.53
CA THR A 154 -0.50 -12.73 -28.49
C THR A 154 -0.03 -13.62 -29.63
N CYS A 155 0.29 -14.88 -29.33
CA CYS A 155 0.61 -15.92 -30.30
C CYS A 155 -0.33 -17.10 -30.15
N THR A 156 -0.89 -17.57 -31.27
CA THR A 156 -1.83 -18.69 -31.30
C THR A 156 -1.32 -19.87 -32.11
N ARG A 157 -1.74 -21.07 -31.73
CA ARG A 157 -1.37 -22.33 -32.39
C ARG A 157 -2.49 -23.36 -32.26
N ARG A 158 -2.70 -24.20 -33.29
CA ARG A 158 -3.87 -25.10 -33.40
C ARG A 158 -3.56 -26.59 -33.44
N ASP A 159 -2.32 -26.98 -33.74
CA ASP A 159 -1.90 -28.37 -33.66
C ASP A 159 -1.95 -28.88 -32.23
N ALA A 160 -2.40 -30.12 -32.04
CA ALA A 160 -2.44 -30.76 -30.73
C ALA A 160 -1.02 -31.12 -30.28
N LEU A 161 -0.69 -30.87 -29.01
CA LEU A 161 0.58 -31.24 -28.42
C LEU A 161 0.41 -32.51 -27.59
N GLY A 162 1.09 -33.58 -27.99
CA GLY A 162 1.08 -34.85 -27.27
C GLY A 162 1.70 -34.75 -25.87
N PRO A 163 1.49 -35.76 -25.00
CA PRO A 163 2.12 -35.82 -23.69
C PRO A 163 3.65 -35.69 -23.77
N ALA A 164 4.24 -34.94 -22.84
CA ALA A 164 5.69 -34.67 -22.74
C ALA A 164 6.34 -33.97 -23.95
N ALA A 165 5.56 -33.52 -24.93
CA ALA A 165 6.06 -32.76 -26.07
C ALA A 165 6.14 -31.26 -25.76
N ALA A 166 6.94 -30.54 -26.55
CA ALA A 166 7.09 -29.08 -26.47
C ALA A 166 6.93 -28.44 -27.86
N TYR A 167 6.39 -27.23 -27.90
CA TYR A 167 6.41 -26.41 -29.11
C TYR A 167 7.80 -25.77 -29.29
N PRO A 168 8.18 -25.45 -30.54
CA PRO A 168 9.22 -24.46 -30.80
C PRO A 168 8.97 -23.16 -30.00
N PRO A 169 10.02 -22.54 -29.46
CA PRO A 169 9.89 -21.38 -28.58
C PRO A 169 9.39 -20.14 -29.34
N ILE A 170 8.79 -19.22 -28.59
CA ILE A 170 8.43 -17.88 -29.05
C ILE A 170 9.52 -16.91 -28.57
N THR A 171 10.08 -16.14 -29.48
CA THR A 171 10.95 -15.00 -29.16
C THR A 171 10.10 -13.75 -29.02
N VAL A 172 10.19 -13.09 -27.86
CA VAL A 172 9.56 -11.80 -27.59
C VAL A 172 10.64 -10.73 -27.62
N THR A 173 10.56 -9.83 -28.59
CA THR A 173 11.49 -8.72 -28.75
C THR A 173 10.87 -7.46 -28.16
N VAL A 174 11.60 -6.78 -27.27
CA VAL A 174 11.18 -5.53 -26.62
C VAL A 174 12.23 -4.44 -26.81
N ASN A 175 11.82 -3.19 -26.71
CA ASN A 175 12.72 -2.06 -26.50
C ASN A 175 12.62 -1.60 -25.04
N VAL A 176 13.75 -1.24 -24.45
CA VAL A 176 13.90 -0.78 -23.07
C VAL A 176 13.93 0.74 -23.07
N ALA A 177 13.07 1.38 -22.29
CA ALA A 177 13.10 2.83 -22.14
C ALA A 177 14.42 3.30 -21.53
N SER A 178 14.91 4.49 -21.90
CA SER A 178 16.06 5.12 -21.22
C SER A 178 15.77 5.44 -19.76
N SER A 179 14.50 5.61 -19.40
CA SER A 179 14.01 5.80 -18.03
C SER A 179 13.52 4.51 -17.38
N ALA A 180 13.86 3.34 -17.92
CA ALA A 180 13.43 2.06 -17.36
C ALA A 180 13.97 1.88 -15.93
N PRO A 181 13.18 1.33 -14.99
CA PRO A 181 13.67 0.90 -13.69
C PRO A 181 14.81 -0.10 -13.80
N ALA A 182 15.68 -0.17 -12.79
CA ALA A 182 16.82 -1.10 -12.74
C ALA A 182 16.40 -2.59 -12.73
N SER A 183 15.13 -2.90 -12.45
CA SER A 183 14.57 -4.25 -12.54
C SER A 183 13.13 -4.19 -13.06
N LEU A 184 12.82 -5.05 -14.03
CA LEU A 184 11.49 -5.19 -14.64
C LEU A 184 11.13 -6.67 -14.74
N THR A 185 9.89 -7.05 -14.41
CA THR A 185 9.43 -8.44 -14.54
C THR A 185 8.48 -8.56 -15.72
N ASN A 186 8.88 -9.29 -16.75
CA ASN A 186 7.99 -9.62 -17.87
C ASN A 186 7.27 -10.96 -17.60
N GLN A 187 6.01 -11.07 -18.00
CA GLN A 187 5.18 -12.25 -17.72
C GLN A 187 4.53 -12.78 -19.00
N ALA A 188 4.38 -14.10 -19.10
CA ALA A 188 3.67 -14.75 -20.18
C ALA A 188 2.67 -15.78 -19.63
N THR A 189 1.49 -15.83 -20.24
CA THR A 189 0.43 -16.78 -19.87
C THR A 189 0.08 -17.65 -21.07
N ILE A 190 -0.04 -18.95 -20.86
CA ILE A 190 -0.62 -19.88 -21.84
C ILE A 190 -2.05 -20.24 -21.42
N SER A 191 -2.97 -20.23 -22.38
CA SER A 191 -4.39 -20.56 -22.19
C SER A 191 -4.94 -21.37 -23.37
N GLY A 192 -6.15 -21.92 -23.22
CA GLY A 192 -6.78 -22.77 -24.22
C GLY A 192 -6.19 -24.19 -24.23
N GLY A 193 -6.28 -24.89 -25.37
CA GLY A 193 -5.73 -26.25 -25.48
C GLY A 193 -6.44 -27.31 -24.63
N GLY A 194 -7.65 -27.05 -24.14
CA GLY A 194 -8.39 -27.96 -23.27
C GLY A 194 -7.73 -28.17 -21.89
N ALA A 195 -6.79 -27.30 -21.52
CA ALA A 195 -6.04 -27.33 -20.27
C ALA A 195 -6.17 -26.01 -19.51
N ALA A 196 -5.96 -26.06 -18.19
CA ALA A 196 -5.98 -24.87 -17.34
C ALA A 196 -4.85 -23.90 -17.72
N SER A 197 -5.10 -22.59 -17.60
CA SER A 197 -4.08 -21.59 -17.91
C SER A 197 -2.95 -21.58 -16.88
N VAL A 198 -1.73 -21.35 -17.34
CA VAL A 198 -0.52 -21.26 -16.49
C VAL A 198 0.29 -20.03 -16.91
N MET A 199 0.99 -19.43 -15.94
CA MET A 199 1.82 -18.23 -16.14
C MET A 199 3.28 -18.51 -15.79
N ALA A 200 4.19 -17.84 -16.49
CA ALA A 200 5.60 -17.73 -16.15
C ALA A 200 6.01 -16.26 -16.09
N SER A 201 6.97 -15.96 -15.22
CA SER A 201 7.49 -14.61 -15.00
C SER A 201 9.01 -14.63 -15.07
N ASP A 202 9.59 -13.53 -15.53
CA ASP A 202 11.03 -13.39 -15.72
C ASP A 202 11.53 -12.01 -15.22
N PRO A 203 12.09 -11.94 -14.00
CA PRO A 203 12.71 -10.73 -13.46
C PRO A 203 13.99 -10.39 -14.22
N THR A 204 14.04 -9.21 -14.83
CA THR A 204 15.10 -8.76 -15.74
C THR A 204 15.83 -7.56 -15.16
N ALA A 205 17.15 -7.69 -14.98
CA ALA A 205 17.99 -6.58 -14.59
C ALA A 205 18.24 -5.63 -15.77
N ILE A 206 18.12 -4.32 -15.54
CA ILE A 206 18.38 -3.26 -16.51
C ILE A 206 19.64 -2.48 -16.08
N SER A 207 20.75 -2.69 -16.79
CA SER A 207 21.99 -1.93 -16.64
C SER A 207 21.77 -0.46 -17.02
N GLY A 208 22.17 0.44 -16.12
CA GLY A 208 21.89 1.88 -16.25
C GLY A 208 20.42 2.27 -16.04
N GLY A 209 19.57 1.34 -15.60
CA GLY A 209 18.19 1.62 -15.24
C GLY A 209 18.09 2.45 -13.95
N LEU A 210 16.99 3.19 -13.81
CA LEU A 210 16.71 3.99 -12.63
C LEU A 210 16.45 3.07 -11.44
N THR A 211 17.28 3.15 -10.41
CA THR A 211 16.99 2.53 -9.11
C THR A 211 15.85 3.31 -8.45
N PRO A 212 14.81 2.63 -7.90
CA PRO A 212 13.76 3.31 -7.17
C PRO A 212 14.36 4.15 -6.04
N MET A 213 13.91 5.40 -5.90
CA MET A 213 14.36 6.23 -4.79
C MET A 213 13.89 5.64 -3.46
N PRO A 214 14.68 5.72 -2.39
CA PRO A 214 14.21 5.41 -1.07
C PRO A 214 13.12 6.42 -0.67
N THR A 215 12.29 6.05 0.28
CA THR A 215 11.12 6.83 0.68
C THR A 215 11.04 6.96 2.20
N VAL A 216 10.46 8.07 2.65
CA VAL A 216 9.95 8.21 4.01
C VAL A 216 8.50 7.76 4.00
N THR A 217 8.12 6.85 4.89
CA THR A 217 6.78 6.25 4.87
C THR A 217 5.89 6.75 5.99
N SER A 218 6.41 6.90 7.22
CA SER A 218 5.59 7.40 8.33
C SER A 218 6.42 7.95 9.49
N LEU A 219 5.73 8.74 10.31
CA LEU A 219 6.16 9.24 11.61
C LEU A 219 5.05 8.94 12.62
N SER A 220 5.40 8.50 13.82
CA SER A 220 4.45 8.36 14.93
C SER A 220 5.10 8.72 16.27
N PRO A 221 4.49 9.56 17.11
CA PRO A 221 3.31 10.38 16.82
C PRO A 221 3.64 11.50 15.80
N VAL A 222 2.69 11.85 14.92
CA VAL A 222 2.82 12.95 13.94
C VAL A 222 2.70 14.35 14.57
N VAL A 223 2.01 14.44 15.71
CA VAL A 223 1.88 15.66 16.51
C VAL A 223 2.15 15.28 17.95
N SER A 224 3.06 15.98 18.62
CA SER A 224 3.34 15.76 20.03
C SER A 224 3.77 17.05 20.73
N ALA A 225 3.78 17.02 22.06
CA ALA A 225 4.33 18.09 22.89
C ALA A 225 4.92 17.49 24.16
N GLY A 226 6.07 18.01 24.59
CA GLY A 226 6.76 17.51 25.79
C GLY A 226 8.27 17.72 25.74
N ALA A 227 8.90 17.64 26.90
CA ALA A 227 10.36 17.71 27.02
C ALA A 227 11.05 16.39 26.66
N SER A 228 10.30 15.28 26.63
CA SER A 228 10.78 13.96 26.21
C SER A 228 9.69 13.23 25.43
N GLN A 229 10.08 12.51 24.38
CA GLN A 229 9.14 11.78 23.52
C GLN A 229 9.83 10.56 22.90
N SER A 230 9.09 9.45 22.79
CA SER A 230 9.48 8.32 21.94
C SER A 230 8.83 8.46 20.57
N TYR A 231 9.63 8.39 19.51
CA TYR A 231 9.18 8.47 18.13
C TYR A 231 9.50 7.19 17.38
N VAL A 232 8.59 6.80 16.49
CA VAL A 232 8.76 5.74 15.51
C VAL A 232 8.79 6.38 14.13
N PHE A 233 9.93 6.25 13.47
CA PHE A 233 10.20 6.71 12.11
C PHE A 233 10.24 5.50 11.18
N GLN A 234 9.59 5.57 10.03
CA GLN A 234 9.65 4.51 9.03
C GLN A 234 10.16 5.03 7.68
N PHE A 235 11.00 4.21 7.08
CA PHE A 235 11.62 4.44 5.78
C PHE A 235 11.50 3.18 4.94
N SER A 236 11.55 3.30 3.62
CA SER A 236 11.52 2.14 2.74
C SER A 236 12.44 2.29 1.54
N ASP A 237 13.01 1.17 1.11
CA ASP A 237 13.78 1.03 -0.12
C ASP A 237 13.32 -0.22 -0.86
N ALA A 238 13.03 -0.09 -2.16
CA ALA A 238 12.52 -1.18 -2.97
C ALA A 238 13.51 -2.36 -3.09
N ALA A 239 14.81 -2.13 -2.94
CA ALA A 239 15.85 -3.16 -2.93
C ALA A 239 15.98 -3.88 -1.58
N GLY A 240 15.19 -3.51 -0.57
CA GLY A 240 15.27 -4.03 0.80
C GLY A 240 15.80 -2.98 1.76
N TRP A 241 15.38 -3.03 3.03
CA TRP A 241 15.74 -2.00 4.00
C TRP A 241 17.25 -1.86 4.22
N GLN A 242 18.03 -2.93 4.01
CA GLN A 242 19.49 -2.91 4.12
C GLN A 242 20.18 -2.13 2.98
N ALA A 243 19.46 -1.81 1.89
CA ALA A 243 19.99 -0.97 0.82
C ALA A 243 20.10 0.51 1.24
N LEU A 244 19.31 0.93 2.24
CA LEU A 244 19.44 2.25 2.85
C LEU A 244 20.84 2.41 3.45
N SER A 245 21.47 3.55 3.20
CA SER A 245 22.78 3.88 3.77
C SER A 245 22.62 4.74 5.04
N VAL A 246 21.92 5.86 4.92
CA VAL A 246 21.65 6.78 6.03
C VAL A 246 20.22 7.28 5.94
N VAL A 247 19.53 7.25 7.08
CA VAL A 247 18.23 7.93 7.25
C VAL A 247 18.38 9.08 8.23
N ASN A 248 17.72 10.18 7.94
CA ASN A 248 17.88 11.46 8.63
C ASN A 248 16.55 11.89 9.24
N VAL A 249 16.62 12.41 10.47
CA VAL A 249 15.52 13.09 11.15
C VAL A 249 16.05 14.44 11.64
N LEU A 250 15.44 15.53 11.19
CA LEU A 250 15.79 16.88 11.61
C LEU A 250 14.57 17.51 12.26
N ILE A 251 14.69 17.88 13.53
CA ILE A 251 13.66 18.63 14.25
C ILE A 251 14.20 20.04 14.47
N ASN A 252 13.52 21.03 13.87
CA ASN A 252 13.85 22.45 13.98
C ASN A 252 12.64 23.32 13.53
N ASN A 253 12.75 24.64 13.60
CA ASN A 253 11.71 25.55 13.12
C ASN A 253 11.57 25.52 11.58
N PHE A 254 12.68 25.32 10.89
CA PHE A 254 12.80 25.24 9.44
C PHE A 254 13.79 24.14 9.07
N LEU A 255 13.89 23.79 7.79
CA LEU A 255 14.88 22.82 7.31
C LEU A 255 16.29 23.43 7.33
N ASP A 256 16.90 23.47 8.51
CA ASP A 256 18.24 23.99 8.78
C ASP A 256 18.92 23.11 9.83
N GLY A 257 20.12 22.61 9.53
CA GLY A 257 20.89 21.74 10.42
C GLY A 257 21.62 22.48 11.55
N ARG A 258 21.70 23.81 11.50
CA ARG A 258 22.29 24.63 12.56
C ARG A 258 21.34 24.70 13.75
N GLN A 259 21.87 24.52 14.95
CA GLN A 259 21.11 24.57 16.20
C GLN A 259 19.83 23.72 16.12
N ALA A 260 19.94 22.50 15.61
CA ALA A 260 18.84 21.58 15.39
C ALA A 260 19.03 20.28 16.17
N CYS A 261 17.93 19.61 16.50
CA CYS A 261 17.98 18.20 16.85
C CYS A 261 18.03 17.40 15.55
N TYR A 262 19.24 17.25 15.00
CA TYR A 262 19.45 16.56 13.73
C TYR A 262 20.15 15.22 13.97
N VAL A 263 19.38 14.14 13.82
CA VAL A 263 19.78 12.75 13.93
C VAL A 263 20.09 12.17 12.54
N ALA A 264 21.24 11.50 12.42
CA ALA A 264 21.60 10.68 11.28
C ALA A 264 21.82 9.23 11.74
N TYR A 265 21.01 8.30 11.26
CA TYR A 265 21.16 6.87 11.56
C TYR A 265 21.86 6.16 10.40
N SER A 266 23.03 5.57 10.68
CA SER A 266 23.76 4.70 9.75
C SER A 266 23.20 3.29 9.84
N VAL A 267 22.48 2.88 8.80
CA VAL A 267 21.87 1.56 8.67
C VAL A 267 22.92 0.44 8.66
N PRO A 268 24.01 0.48 7.86
CA PRO A 268 24.98 -0.63 7.81
C PRO A 268 25.76 -0.82 9.11
N ASN A 269 25.93 0.25 9.89
CA ASN A 269 26.68 0.20 11.15
C ASN A 269 25.79 0.04 12.38
N ASN A 270 24.47 0.21 12.25
CA ASN A 270 23.52 0.28 13.36
C ASN A 270 23.93 1.33 14.43
N VAL A 271 24.31 2.53 13.97
CA VAL A 271 24.77 3.64 14.82
C VAL A 271 23.98 4.91 14.53
N VAL A 272 23.50 5.55 15.60
CA VAL A 272 22.91 6.89 15.57
C VAL A 272 23.98 7.93 15.84
N TYR A 273 23.99 9.00 15.04
CA TYR A 273 24.79 10.20 15.27
C TYR A 273 23.86 11.39 15.46
N LEU A 274 24.22 12.31 16.35
CA LEU A 274 23.70 13.66 16.34
C LEU A 274 24.65 14.57 15.56
N VAL A 275 24.09 15.52 14.83
CA VAL A 275 24.86 16.59 14.20
C VAL A 275 25.16 17.67 15.25
N SER A 276 26.38 18.19 15.21
CA SER A 276 26.85 19.27 16.08
C SER A 276 26.05 20.55 15.87
N ASP A 277 26.07 21.47 16.85
CA ASP A 277 25.30 22.73 16.79
C ASP A 277 25.61 23.61 15.55
N SER A 278 26.78 23.44 14.93
CA SER A 278 27.16 24.14 13.69
C SER A 278 26.46 23.62 12.42
N GLY A 279 25.83 22.44 12.49
CA GLY A 279 25.23 21.76 11.35
C GLY A 279 26.19 21.03 10.42
N ALA A 280 27.50 20.98 10.72
CA ALA A 280 28.53 20.50 9.77
C ALA A 280 29.35 19.28 10.25
N GLY A 281 29.16 18.77 11.47
CA GLY A 281 29.91 17.63 12.02
C GLY A 281 29.02 16.61 12.72
N LEU A 282 29.44 15.34 12.70
CA LEU A 282 28.80 14.29 13.49
C LEU A 282 29.47 14.19 14.86
N LEU A 283 28.65 14.13 15.91
CA LEU A 283 29.09 13.88 17.28
C LEU A 283 29.41 12.38 17.47
N THR A 284 29.86 11.99 18.67
CA THR A 284 30.12 10.59 18.99
C THR A 284 28.88 9.73 18.72
N GLY A 285 29.09 8.65 17.97
CA GLY A 285 28.03 7.71 17.59
C GLY A 285 27.53 6.88 18.77
N LEU A 286 26.23 6.64 18.79
CA LEU A 286 25.51 5.80 19.74
C LEU A 286 25.07 4.52 19.03
N ALA A 287 25.63 3.38 19.42
CA ALA A 287 25.13 2.09 18.95
C ALA A 287 23.72 1.83 19.52
N LEU A 288 22.77 1.46 18.68
CA LEU A 288 21.41 1.14 19.12
C LEU A 288 21.34 -0.27 19.73
N ASN A 289 20.32 -0.53 20.55
CA ASN A 289 20.12 -1.75 21.34
C ASN A 289 21.13 -1.94 22.50
N GLY A 290 21.79 -0.86 22.92
CA GLY A 290 22.70 -0.81 24.07
C GLY A 290 22.31 0.26 25.10
N SER A 291 23.21 0.58 26.02
CA SER A 291 23.10 1.70 26.96
C SER A 291 23.87 2.94 26.45
N GLY A 292 23.62 4.11 27.05
CA GLY A 292 24.30 5.36 26.73
C GLY A 292 23.40 6.40 26.09
N ALA A 293 23.98 7.53 25.70
CA ALA A 293 23.29 8.63 25.06
C ALA A 293 24.28 9.45 24.21
N THR A 294 23.75 10.19 23.22
CA THR A 294 24.48 11.23 22.49
C THR A 294 23.65 12.51 22.51
N SER A 295 24.30 13.67 22.64
CA SER A 295 23.62 14.95 22.91
C SER A 295 24.29 16.11 22.19
N ASN A 296 23.48 17.07 21.72
CA ASN A 296 23.91 18.42 21.38
C ASN A 296 23.19 19.46 22.27
N SER A 297 23.30 20.76 21.94
CA SER A 297 22.67 21.79 22.78
C SER A 297 21.14 21.81 22.66
N GLN A 298 20.53 21.10 21.70
CA GLN A 298 19.08 21.07 21.47
C GLN A 298 18.40 19.80 22.00
N CYS A 299 19.02 18.63 21.81
CA CYS A 299 18.43 17.37 22.22
C CYS A 299 19.45 16.29 22.60
N THR A 300 18.94 15.26 23.25
CA THR A 300 19.65 14.02 23.58
C THR A 300 18.89 12.84 23.00
N VAL A 301 19.62 11.92 22.35
CA VAL A 301 19.12 10.59 21.99
C VAL A 301 19.58 9.60 23.07
N SER A 302 18.63 8.96 23.75
CA SER A 302 18.91 7.88 24.70
C SER A 302 19.02 6.54 23.97
N GLY A 303 20.03 5.74 24.26
CA GLY A 303 20.12 4.35 23.78
C GLY A 303 19.04 3.47 24.39
N ALA A 304 18.70 3.70 25.66
CA ALA A 304 17.56 3.05 26.31
C ALA A 304 16.26 3.53 25.66
N GLY A 305 15.44 2.57 25.19
CA GLY A 305 14.19 2.85 24.48
C GLY A 305 14.34 3.19 23.00
N SER A 306 15.57 3.27 22.48
CA SER A 306 15.84 3.43 21.04
C SER A 306 16.25 2.11 20.40
N SER A 307 15.75 1.85 19.21
CA SER A 307 15.99 0.61 18.47
C SER A 307 15.85 0.81 16.97
N ALA A 308 16.40 -0.10 16.19
CA ALA A 308 16.17 -0.19 14.76
C ALA A 308 15.85 -1.64 14.40
N SER A 309 14.86 -1.84 13.54
CA SER A 309 14.48 -3.14 13.01
C SER A 309 14.04 -3.00 11.56
N GLY A 310 14.26 -4.03 10.75
CA GLY A 310 13.86 -4.01 9.35
C GLY A 310 13.18 -5.30 8.93
N SER A 311 12.23 -5.18 8.02
CA SER A 311 11.46 -6.29 7.45
C SER A 311 11.12 -5.98 5.99
N GLY A 312 11.51 -6.88 5.08
CA GLY A 312 11.35 -6.66 3.64
C GLY A 312 12.02 -5.36 3.17
N SER A 313 11.23 -4.46 2.58
CA SER A 313 11.67 -3.14 2.13
C SER A 313 11.68 -2.06 3.23
N THR A 314 11.16 -2.33 4.42
CA THR A 314 10.88 -1.30 5.43
C THR A 314 11.86 -1.33 6.59
N LEU A 315 12.41 -0.17 6.92
CA LEU A 315 13.16 0.11 8.14
C LEU A 315 12.26 0.84 9.14
N VAL A 316 12.23 0.37 10.37
CA VAL A 316 11.60 1.03 11.52
C VAL A 316 12.69 1.48 12.49
N LEU A 317 12.78 2.79 12.71
CA LEU A 317 13.71 3.42 13.65
C LEU A 317 12.92 4.03 14.80
N THR A 318 13.10 3.51 16.01
CA THR A 318 12.51 4.06 17.23
C THR A 318 13.55 4.87 17.98
N LEU A 319 13.27 6.13 18.30
CA LEU A 319 14.18 6.99 19.07
C LEU A 319 13.50 7.56 20.31
N SER A 320 14.15 7.40 21.45
CA SER A 320 13.83 8.10 22.70
C SER A 320 14.59 9.42 22.76
N LEU A 321 13.88 10.53 22.54
CA LEU A 321 14.43 11.87 22.49
C LEU A 321 14.05 12.66 23.74
N SER A 322 15.00 13.43 24.27
CA SER A 322 14.75 14.52 25.22
C SER A 322 15.27 15.83 24.68
N PHE A 323 14.60 16.92 25.01
CA PHE A 323 14.82 18.25 24.45
C PHE A 323 15.20 19.24 25.54
N ASN A 324 16.21 20.06 25.26
CA ASN A 324 16.67 21.08 26.20
C ASN A 324 15.72 22.29 26.20
N PRO A 325 15.46 22.93 27.35
CA PRO A 325 14.60 24.12 27.41
C PRO A 325 15.07 25.30 26.55
N GLY A 326 16.36 25.39 26.24
CA GLY A 326 16.89 26.38 25.28
C GLY A 326 16.40 26.19 23.84
N PHE A 327 15.86 25.00 23.52
CA PHE A 327 15.27 24.64 22.23
C PHE A 327 13.72 24.71 22.24
N ALA A 328 13.16 25.43 23.20
CA ALA A 328 11.73 25.61 23.40
C ALA A 328 10.97 26.15 22.18
N GLY A 329 9.66 25.95 22.18
CA GLY A 329 8.74 26.37 21.14
C GLY A 329 8.39 25.28 20.13
N ASN A 330 7.46 25.60 19.23
CA ASN A 330 6.95 24.68 18.22
C ASN A 330 7.98 24.44 17.09
N LYS A 331 8.17 23.17 16.74
CA LYS A 331 9.12 22.67 15.73
C LYS A 331 8.39 21.86 14.67
N ALA A 332 8.97 21.80 13.48
CA ALA A 332 8.62 20.83 12.45
C ALA A 332 9.60 19.66 12.49
N VAL A 333 9.11 18.47 12.12
CA VAL A 333 9.89 17.24 11.99
C VAL A 333 10.08 16.95 10.51
N TYR A 334 11.33 16.96 10.07
CA TYR A 334 11.74 16.66 8.72
C TYR A 334 12.44 15.30 8.67
N MET A 335 12.20 14.55 7.60
CA MET A 335 12.75 13.22 7.41
C MET A 335 13.31 13.08 5.98
N ALA A 336 14.40 12.33 5.84
CA ALA A 336 14.94 11.96 4.53
C ALA A 336 15.59 10.58 4.58
N ALA A 337 15.47 9.82 3.50
CA ALA A 337 16.12 8.55 3.30
C ALA A 337 17.14 8.64 2.16
N ARG A 338 18.26 7.94 2.31
CA ARG A 338 19.29 7.85 1.30
C ARG A 338 19.82 6.42 1.23
N ASP A 339 19.99 5.92 0.02
CA ASP A 339 20.75 4.69 -0.27
C ASP A 339 22.18 5.07 -0.73
N VAL A 340 22.95 4.18 -1.36
CA VAL A 340 24.32 4.51 -1.81
C VAL A 340 24.36 5.44 -3.04
N VAL A 341 23.27 5.51 -3.81
CA VAL A 341 23.09 6.30 -5.05
C VAL A 341 22.03 7.40 -4.90
N ASN A 342 20.84 7.08 -4.36
CA ASN A 342 19.65 7.94 -4.42
C ASN A 342 19.31 8.58 -3.08
N ASN A 343 18.52 9.66 -3.15
CA ASN A 343 18.03 10.41 -2.00
C ASN A 343 16.54 10.73 -2.18
N SER A 344 15.74 10.55 -1.14
CA SER A 344 14.29 10.82 -1.15
C SER A 344 13.94 12.31 -1.21
N GLY A 345 14.92 13.19 -0.96
CA GLY A 345 14.69 14.57 -0.55
C GLY A 345 14.14 14.66 0.88
N TRP A 346 14.11 15.87 1.41
CA TRP A 346 13.52 16.15 2.72
C TRP A 346 12.00 16.26 2.64
N GLN A 347 11.32 15.63 3.58
CA GLN A 347 9.87 15.64 3.71
C GLN A 347 9.48 16.13 5.11
N THR A 348 8.48 17.00 5.19
CA THR A 348 7.97 17.51 6.47
C THR A 348 6.84 16.61 6.95
N MET A 349 7.07 15.88 8.04
CA MET A 349 6.24 14.73 8.44
C MET A 349 5.40 14.96 9.70
N GLY A 350 5.72 15.96 10.51
CA GLY A 350 5.03 16.21 11.76
C GLY A 350 5.49 17.45 12.49
N VAL A 351 4.96 17.65 13.70
CA VAL A 351 5.27 18.79 14.56
C VAL A 351 5.49 18.38 16.01
N LEU A 352 6.29 19.17 16.72
CA LEU A 352 6.60 18.99 18.13
C LEU A 352 6.55 20.33 18.87
N GLY A 353 5.80 20.38 19.97
CA GLY A 353 5.89 21.47 20.95
C GLY A 353 6.92 21.17 22.05
N VAL A 354 8.07 21.83 22.03
CA VAL A 354 9.07 21.71 23.10
C VAL A 354 8.78 22.73 24.21
N PRO A 355 8.53 22.32 25.47
CA PRO A 355 8.27 23.25 26.56
C PRO A 355 9.50 24.11 26.93
N PRO A 356 9.28 25.35 27.43
CA PRO A 356 7.99 26.05 27.47
C PRO A 356 7.47 26.42 26.08
N LEU A 357 6.16 26.34 25.88
CA LEU A 357 5.53 26.77 24.63
C LEU A 357 5.44 28.31 24.57
N PRO A 358 5.36 28.92 23.37
CA PRO A 358 5.30 30.37 23.23
C PRO A 358 4.05 30.93 23.92
N ALA A 359 4.24 31.88 24.84
CA ALA A 359 3.17 32.54 25.61
C ALA A 359 2.99 34.03 25.23
N ALA A 360 3.57 34.48 24.12
CA ALA A 360 3.39 35.84 23.62
C ALA A 360 2.06 35.97 22.87
N PHE A 361 1.32 37.06 23.10
CA PHE A 361 0.03 37.32 22.45
C PHE A 361 0.15 38.36 21.34
N PRO A 362 -0.63 38.23 20.24
CA PRO A 362 -1.56 37.14 19.96
C PRO A 362 -0.82 35.82 19.69
N SER A 363 -1.44 34.67 19.98
CA SER A 363 -0.84 33.35 19.78
C SER A 363 -1.82 32.37 19.12
N PRO A 364 -1.43 31.64 18.08
CA PRO A 364 -2.12 30.41 17.71
C PRO A 364 -1.82 29.33 18.77
N ILE A 365 -2.85 28.65 19.28
CA ILE A 365 -2.70 27.72 20.41
C ILE A 365 -3.02 26.27 20.05
N GLY A 366 -3.59 26.00 18.88
CA GLY A 366 -3.75 24.64 18.41
C GLY A 366 -4.70 24.47 17.23
N MET A 367 -4.74 23.23 16.74
CA MET A 367 -5.62 22.76 15.68
C MET A 367 -6.37 21.51 16.16
N SER A 368 -7.65 21.38 15.75
CA SER A 368 -8.48 20.20 16.03
C SER A 368 -9.24 19.72 14.79
N PRO A 369 -9.18 18.42 14.42
CA PRO A 369 -8.21 17.45 14.95
C PRO A 369 -6.78 17.88 14.63
N SER A 370 -5.82 17.62 15.53
CA SER A 370 -4.43 18.05 15.35
C SER A 370 -3.72 17.32 14.21
N SER A 371 -4.24 16.15 13.84
CA SER A 371 -3.82 15.42 12.65
C SER A 371 -4.92 14.59 12.00
N GLY A 372 -4.73 14.22 10.73
CA GLY A 372 -5.65 13.34 10.02
C GLY A 372 -5.20 12.98 8.60
N THR A 373 -5.98 12.12 7.95
CA THR A 373 -5.68 11.52 6.64
C THR A 373 -6.83 11.66 5.62
N ALA A 374 -7.88 12.40 5.96
CA ALA A 374 -9.06 12.49 5.10
C ALA A 374 -8.84 13.48 3.95
N ALA A 375 -9.41 13.16 2.77
CA ALA A 375 -9.43 14.06 1.61
C ALA A 375 -10.28 15.31 1.87
N ALA A 376 -11.24 15.25 2.80
CA ALA A 376 -12.00 16.39 3.26
C ALA A 376 -12.27 16.29 4.76
N ALA A 377 -12.19 17.42 5.48
CA ALA A 377 -12.45 17.51 6.91
C ALA A 377 -12.80 18.95 7.33
N THR A 378 -13.54 19.08 8.42
CA THR A 378 -13.66 20.36 9.12
C THR A 378 -12.47 20.53 10.07
N LEU A 379 -11.60 21.49 9.79
CA LEU A 379 -10.42 21.79 10.58
C LEU A 379 -10.66 23.03 11.43
N THR A 380 -10.48 22.91 12.74
CA THR A 380 -10.63 24.02 13.69
C THR A 380 -9.28 24.56 14.08
N PHE A 381 -9.08 25.86 13.86
CA PHE A 381 -7.87 26.60 14.20
C PHE A 381 -8.16 27.55 15.36
N THR A 382 -7.46 27.38 16.49
CA THR A 382 -7.70 28.17 17.69
C THR A 382 -6.58 29.18 17.94
N TYR A 383 -6.97 30.42 18.18
CA TYR A 383 -6.08 31.54 18.44
C TYR A 383 -6.50 32.27 19.71
N GLN A 384 -5.55 32.95 20.34
CA GLN A 384 -5.74 33.61 21.62
C GLN A 384 -5.09 35.00 21.62
N ASP A 385 -5.81 35.97 22.18
CA ASP A 385 -5.28 37.28 22.59
C ASP A 385 -4.98 37.28 24.10
N ALA A 386 -4.23 38.27 24.58
CA ALA A 386 -3.95 38.41 26.02
C ALA A 386 -5.23 38.63 26.85
N ASN A 387 -6.21 39.36 26.30
CA ASN A 387 -7.36 39.86 27.07
C ASN A 387 -8.70 39.49 26.43
N SER A 388 -8.82 39.63 25.11
CA SER A 388 -10.11 39.51 24.43
C SER A 388 -9.96 39.06 22.98
N ALA A 389 -10.77 38.09 22.55
CA ALA A 389 -10.84 37.66 21.15
C ALA A 389 -11.24 38.81 20.21
N GLY A 390 -11.89 39.87 20.74
CA GLY A 390 -12.22 41.08 19.98
C GLY A 390 -11.00 41.88 19.52
N ASN A 391 -9.83 41.67 20.13
CA ASN A 391 -8.58 42.33 19.73
C ASN A 391 -7.91 41.66 18.52
N LEU A 392 -8.33 40.46 18.14
CA LEU A 392 -7.79 39.77 16.97
C LEU A 392 -8.40 40.35 15.69
N GLN A 393 -7.55 40.68 14.73
CA GLN A 393 -7.95 41.21 13.43
C GLN A 393 -7.93 40.12 12.37
N THR A 394 -6.79 39.45 12.23
CA THR A 394 -6.57 38.45 11.19
C THR A 394 -5.87 37.26 11.76
N THR A 395 -6.37 36.07 11.44
CA THR A 395 -5.75 34.81 11.78
C THR A 395 -5.46 34.03 10.50
N TRP A 396 -4.37 33.26 10.50
CA TRP A 396 -3.89 32.55 9.33
C TRP A 396 -3.64 31.09 9.63
N ALA A 397 -4.02 30.23 8.70
CA ALA A 397 -3.58 28.84 8.63
C ALA A 397 -3.02 28.55 7.23
N LEU A 398 -1.80 28.03 7.18
CA LEU A 398 -1.11 27.63 5.97
C LEU A 398 -0.83 26.14 6.06
N ILE A 399 -1.46 25.37 5.17
CA ILE A 399 -1.23 23.92 5.04
C ILE A 399 -0.35 23.72 3.81
N ASN A 400 0.88 23.26 4.01
CA ASN A 400 1.83 22.97 2.94
C ASN A 400 2.96 22.04 3.42
N THR A 401 3.98 21.80 2.59
CA THR A 401 5.21 21.07 2.95
C THR A 401 6.27 21.97 3.56
N ALA A 402 6.18 23.28 3.40
CA ALA A 402 7.02 24.28 4.03
C ALA A 402 6.19 25.53 4.36
N LEU A 403 6.73 26.45 5.17
CA LEU A 403 6.12 27.76 5.38
C LEU A 403 6.26 28.63 4.12
N ASP A 404 5.50 28.29 3.09
CA ASP A 404 5.50 28.90 1.76
C ASP A 404 4.06 29.00 1.26
N GLY A 405 3.64 30.20 0.89
CA GLY A 405 2.28 30.48 0.40
C GLY A 405 2.04 30.02 -1.03
N ARG A 406 3.10 29.71 -1.79
CA ARG A 406 2.98 29.20 -3.16
C ARG A 406 2.49 27.76 -3.15
N ALA A 407 1.55 27.46 -4.03
CA ALA A 407 0.93 26.13 -4.16
C ALA A 407 0.53 25.55 -2.79
N ALA A 408 -0.16 26.36 -1.98
CA ALA A 408 -0.57 26.02 -0.62
C ALA A 408 -2.09 26.11 -0.43
N CYS A 409 -2.62 25.38 0.53
CA CYS A 409 -3.93 25.71 1.09
C CYS A 409 -3.72 26.78 2.18
N TYR A 410 -3.69 28.04 1.76
CA TYR A 410 -3.39 29.17 2.63
C TYR A 410 -4.64 30.03 2.83
N VAL A 411 -5.18 29.96 4.05
CA VAL A 411 -6.41 30.64 4.44
C VAL A 411 -6.13 31.75 5.46
N ALA A 412 -6.87 32.85 5.34
CA ALA A 412 -6.91 33.90 6.35
C ALA A 412 -8.36 34.14 6.79
N TYR A 413 -8.59 34.35 8.08
CA TYR A 413 -9.87 34.80 8.60
C TYR A 413 -9.75 36.23 9.12
N TYR A 414 -10.54 37.14 8.56
CA TYR A 414 -10.64 38.53 8.96
C TYR A 414 -11.82 38.72 9.92
N ALA A 415 -11.51 38.89 11.20
CA ALA A 415 -12.46 38.88 12.30
C ALA A 415 -13.42 40.09 12.32
N PRO A 416 -13.01 41.34 11.99
CA PRO A 416 -13.95 42.47 11.97
C PRO A 416 -15.04 42.36 10.89
N GLY A 417 -14.71 41.75 9.74
CA GLY A 417 -15.65 41.56 8.63
C GLY A 417 -16.33 40.19 8.60
N ASN A 418 -15.94 39.27 9.48
CA ASN A 418 -16.34 37.86 9.45
C ASN A 418 -16.16 37.20 8.06
N GLN A 419 -14.97 37.39 7.48
CA GLN A 419 -14.64 36.92 6.13
C GLN A 419 -13.50 35.91 6.15
N VAL A 420 -13.61 34.88 5.32
CA VAL A 420 -12.53 33.94 5.02
C VAL A 420 -11.95 34.27 3.66
N PHE A 421 -10.63 34.29 3.58
CA PHE A 421 -9.85 34.50 2.37
C PHE A 421 -9.08 33.23 2.02
N LEU A 422 -9.00 32.91 0.73
CA LEU A 422 -8.13 31.87 0.20
C LEU A 422 -7.12 32.52 -0.74
N VAL A 423 -5.84 32.31 -0.44
CA VAL A 423 -4.72 32.85 -1.22
C VAL A 423 -4.56 32.03 -2.51
N PRO A 424 -4.37 32.67 -3.69
CA PRO A 424 -4.17 31.96 -4.95
C PRO A 424 -2.81 31.24 -5.00
N ASP A 425 -2.64 30.36 -5.99
CA ASP A 425 -1.48 29.47 -6.13
C ASP A 425 -0.12 30.18 -6.14
N ASN A 426 -0.08 31.46 -6.52
CA ASN A 426 1.15 32.27 -6.52
C ASN A 426 1.57 32.77 -5.12
N GLY A 427 0.76 32.54 -4.09
CA GLY A 427 1.01 32.92 -2.70
C GLY A 427 0.81 34.41 -2.39
N MET A 428 0.30 35.21 -3.32
CA MET A 428 0.12 36.66 -3.13
C MET A 428 -1.20 36.97 -2.40
N GLY A 429 -1.09 37.27 -1.09
CA GLY A 429 -2.25 37.52 -0.23
C GLY A 429 -3.14 38.71 -0.64
N ASN A 430 -2.60 39.70 -1.36
CA ASN A 430 -3.38 40.83 -1.91
C ASN A 430 -4.29 40.44 -3.08
N GLN A 431 -4.15 39.23 -3.62
CA GLN A 431 -5.01 38.65 -4.66
C GLN A 431 -5.98 37.60 -4.10
N ALA A 432 -6.06 37.47 -2.78
CA ALA A 432 -6.90 36.47 -2.15
C ALA A 432 -8.39 36.74 -2.42
N ALA A 433 -9.11 35.70 -2.85
CA ALA A 433 -10.55 35.74 -2.96
C ALA A 433 -11.18 35.57 -1.56
N SER A 434 -12.32 36.21 -1.31
CA SER A 434 -12.99 36.20 -0.01
C SER A 434 -14.42 35.71 -0.08
N MET A 435 -14.89 35.09 1.00
CA MET A 435 -16.30 34.75 1.23
C MET A 435 -16.72 35.07 2.67
N GLY A 436 -18.02 35.23 2.88
CA GLY A 436 -18.61 35.26 4.23
C GLY A 436 -18.70 33.87 4.86
N LEU A 437 -19.42 33.77 5.98
CA LEU A 437 -19.71 32.53 6.71
C LEU A 437 -21.20 32.33 7.00
N SER A 438 -22.09 32.90 6.20
CA SER A 438 -23.56 32.90 6.37
C SER A 438 -24.35 32.32 5.19
N GLY A 439 -23.69 31.67 4.22
CA GLY A 439 -24.25 31.13 2.98
C GLY A 439 -23.67 29.77 2.57
N ALA A 440 -23.56 29.54 1.25
CA ALA A 440 -23.13 28.28 0.65
C ALA A 440 -22.01 28.45 -0.40
N ASN A 441 -21.26 29.55 -0.33
CA ASN A 441 -20.19 29.83 -1.26
C ASN A 441 -18.99 28.90 -1.04
N ARG A 442 -18.10 28.87 -2.04
CA ARG A 442 -16.85 28.11 -1.99
C ARG A 442 -15.72 28.95 -2.55
N LEU A 443 -14.54 28.84 -1.93
CA LEU A 443 -13.28 29.33 -2.46
C LEU A 443 -12.42 28.14 -2.85
N ALA A 444 -11.76 28.20 -4.01
CA ALA A 444 -10.90 27.12 -4.47
C ALA A 444 -9.62 27.65 -5.13
N ASN A 445 -8.53 26.93 -4.92
CA ASN A 445 -7.29 27.03 -5.69
C ASN A 445 -6.86 25.62 -6.13
N SER A 446 -5.65 25.45 -6.67
CA SER A 446 -5.21 24.14 -7.16
C SER A 446 -4.94 23.12 -6.05
N GLN A 447 -4.82 23.54 -4.78
CA GLN A 447 -4.55 22.67 -3.63
C GLN A 447 -5.79 22.28 -2.84
N CYS A 448 -6.72 23.21 -2.62
CA CYS A 448 -7.88 22.96 -1.77
C CYS A 448 -9.10 23.80 -2.14
N THR A 449 -10.25 23.34 -1.66
CA THR A 449 -11.52 24.05 -1.65
C THR A 449 -11.96 24.27 -0.21
N VAL A 450 -12.34 25.51 0.13
CA VAL A 450 -12.94 25.86 1.41
C VAL A 450 -14.43 26.12 1.19
N SER A 451 -15.28 25.39 1.89
CA SER A 451 -16.73 25.53 1.81
C SER A 451 -17.27 26.38 2.95
N GLU A 452 -18.12 27.34 2.63
CA GLU A 452 -18.85 28.12 3.63
C GLU A 452 -19.78 27.22 4.45
N GLN A 453 -20.47 26.29 3.78
CA GLN A 453 -21.29 25.28 4.42
C GLN A 453 -20.42 24.35 5.28
N GLY A 454 -20.74 24.26 6.57
CA GLY A 454 -19.99 23.46 7.55
C GLY A 454 -18.78 24.18 8.15
N SER A 455 -18.54 25.44 7.77
CA SER A 455 -17.58 26.34 8.42
C SER A 455 -18.26 27.22 9.46
N SER A 456 -17.56 27.58 10.53
CA SER A 456 -18.08 28.40 11.61
C SER A 456 -16.96 29.09 12.39
N VAL A 457 -17.32 30.11 13.16
CA VAL A 457 -16.40 30.80 14.07
C VAL A 457 -17.05 30.95 15.42
N VAL A 458 -16.31 30.57 16.47
CA VAL A 458 -16.74 30.69 17.86
C VAL A 458 -15.76 31.59 18.61
N ARG A 459 -16.29 32.56 19.35
CA ARG A 459 -15.50 33.42 20.26
C ARG A 459 -15.84 33.05 21.70
N SER A 460 -14.82 32.84 22.52
CA SER A 460 -14.97 32.53 23.94
C SER A 460 -13.89 33.24 24.75
N GLY A 461 -14.28 34.29 25.48
CA GLY A 461 -13.35 35.14 26.23
C GLY A 461 -12.23 35.70 25.35
N ALA A 462 -10.99 35.27 25.62
CA ALA A 462 -9.79 35.70 24.89
C ALA A 462 -9.49 34.86 23.63
N GLN A 463 -10.28 33.82 23.33
CA GLN A 463 -10.03 32.88 22.24
C GLN A 463 -11.01 33.00 21.08
N ILE A 464 -10.51 32.75 19.88
CA ILE A 464 -11.31 32.53 18.67
C ILE A 464 -10.97 31.16 18.10
N ALA A 465 -12.00 30.36 17.81
CA ALA A 465 -11.90 29.09 17.10
C ALA A 465 -12.52 29.26 15.72
N VAL A 466 -11.73 29.05 14.67
CA VAL A 466 -12.14 29.17 13.27
C VAL A 466 -12.21 27.75 12.68
N SER A 467 -13.41 27.23 12.49
CA SER A 467 -13.67 25.91 11.92
C SER A 467 -13.95 26.05 10.43
N LEU A 468 -13.12 25.44 9.58
CA LEU A 468 -13.25 25.51 8.13
C LEU A 468 -13.46 24.11 7.54
N ASN A 469 -14.50 23.94 6.73
CA ASN A 469 -14.72 22.73 5.93
C ASN A 469 -13.81 22.78 4.69
N ILE A 470 -12.77 21.96 4.70
CA ILE A 470 -11.71 21.96 3.69
C ILE A 470 -11.71 20.61 2.96
N SER A 471 -11.68 20.66 1.63
CA SER A 471 -11.41 19.53 0.75
C SER A 471 -10.08 19.73 0.04
N PHE A 472 -9.22 18.72 0.02
CA PHE A 472 -7.93 18.74 -0.62
C PHE A 472 -7.99 18.09 -2.00
N ASN A 473 -7.30 18.68 -2.97
CA ASN A 473 -7.25 18.18 -4.33
C ASN A 473 -6.18 17.08 -4.48
N ALA A 474 -6.37 16.18 -5.44
CA ALA A 474 -5.45 15.06 -5.69
C ALA A 474 -4.02 15.47 -6.08
N ALA A 475 -3.81 16.69 -6.58
CA ALA A 475 -2.46 17.20 -6.85
C ALA A 475 -1.70 17.59 -5.56
N PHE A 476 -2.38 17.64 -4.41
CA PHE A 476 -1.83 18.08 -3.12
C PHE A 476 -1.53 16.93 -2.15
N VAL A 477 -1.42 15.71 -2.67
CA VAL A 477 -1.20 14.46 -1.95
C VAL A 477 0.05 14.50 -1.07
N GLY A 478 0.03 13.69 -0.02
CA GLY A 478 1.16 13.44 0.88
C GLY A 478 1.13 14.32 2.13
N PRO A 479 2.16 14.18 2.97
CA PRO A 479 2.23 14.83 4.27
C PRO A 479 2.35 16.34 4.12
N LYS A 480 1.67 17.06 5.02
CA LYS A 480 1.63 18.51 5.16
C LYS A 480 1.74 18.86 6.63
N VAL A 481 2.34 20.01 6.92
CA VAL A 481 2.28 20.65 8.21
C VAL A 481 1.35 21.86 8.12
N VAL A 482 0.71 22.17 9.24
CA VAL A 482 -0.16 23.34 9.39
C VAL A 482 0.58 24.38 10.22
N TRP A 483 0.95 25.48 9.56
CA TRP A 483 1.47 26.66 10.23
C TRP A 483 0.36 27.64 10.50
N MET A 484 0.39 28.25 11.67
CA MET A 484 -0.62 29.20 12.10
C MET A 484 0.03 30.49 12.59
N ALA A 485 -0.67 31.62 12.41
CA ALA A 485 -0.27 32.92 12.94
C ALA A 485 -1.50 33.79 13.23
N ALA A 486 -1.34 34.84 14.03
CA ALA A 486 -2.39 35.79 14.34
C ALA A 486 -1.87 37.23 14.44
N GLN A 487 -2.74 38.18 14.17
CA GLN A 487 -2.48 39.61 14.25
C GLN A 487 -3.64 40.32 14.97
N THR A 488 -3.32 41.32 15.78
CA THR A 488 -4.29 42.17 16.46
C THR A 488 -4.75 43.36 15.60
N LEU A 489 -5.81 44.04 16.03
CA LEU A 489 -6.38 45.22 15.39
C LEU A 489 -5.32 46.28 15.08
N GLY A 490 -5.39 46.84 13.86
CA GLY A 490 -4.46 47.84 13.36
C GLY A 490 -3.04 47.32 13.13
N GLY A 491 -2.81 46.01 13.24
CA GLY A 491 -1.46 45.44 13.16
C GLY A 491 -0.58 45.74 14.37
N ALA A 492 -1.16 46.09 15.52
CA ALA A 492 -0.43 46.49 16.71
C ALA A 492 0.53 45.40 17.24
N ALA A 493 0.19 44.14 17.06
CA ALA A 493 1.03 42.99 17.34
C ALA A 493 0.74 41.85 16.34
N THR A 494 1.77 41.12 15.95
CA THR A 494 1.68 39.93 15.08
C THR A 494 2.51 38.81 15.68
N SER A 495 1.94 37.61 15.75
CA SER A 495 2.65 36.42 16.21
C SER A 495 3.68 35.96 15.18
N GLY A 496 4.71 35.25 15.64
CA GLY A 496 5.47 34.38 14.73
C GLY A 496 4.58 33.25 14.19
N TRP A 497 4.98 32.66 13.06
CA TRP A 497 4.36 31.43 12.55
C TRP A 497 4.74 30.22 13.41
N GLN A 498 3.76 29.39 13.72
CA GLN A 498 3.94 28.20 14.56
C GLN A 498 3.39 26.95 13.89
N ALA A 499 4.17 25.87 13.86
CA ALA A 499 3.76 24.58 13.35
C ALA A 499 2.95 23.82 14.42
N LEU A 500 1.64 23.64 14.22
CA LEU A 500 0.71 23.18 15.27
C LEU A 500 -0.16 21.98 14.87
N GLY A 501 -0.10 21.56 13.61
CA GLY A 501 -0.82 20.38 13.13
C GLY A 501 -0.11 19.72 11.95
N ALA A 502 -0.55 18.50 11.62
CA ALA A 502 -0.03 17.72 10.51
C ALA A 502 -1.17 17.00 9.78
N TRP A 503 -1.20 17.05 8.45
CA TRP A 503 -2.24 16.40 7.65
C TRP A 503 -1.62 15.58 6.54
N ASN A 504 -2.02 14.33 6.37
CA ASN A 504 -1.57 13.51 5.25
C ASN A 504 -2.69 13.41 4.21
N VAL A 505 -2.57 14.16 3.11
CA VAL A 505 -3.58 14.17 2.06
C VAL A 505 -3.51 12.83 1.30
N PRO A 506 -4.60 12.05 1.23
CA PRO A 506 -4.56 10.71 0.65
C PRO A 506 -4.45 10.76 -0.88
N GLY A 507 -3.69 9.82 -1.45
CA GLY A 507 -3.70 9.54 -2.89
C GLY A 507 -5.02 8.89 -3.33
N ASN A 508 -5.42 9.12 -4.58
CA ASN A 508 -6.58 8.46 -5.19
C ASN A 508 -6.33 6.98 -5.46
#